data_AF-A0A3D8TRD0-F1
#
_entry.id   AF-A0A3D8TRD0-F1
#
_cell.length_a   1.000
_cell.length_b   1.000
_cell.length_c   1.000
_cell.angle_alpha   90.00
_cell.angle_beta   90.00
_cell.angle_gamma   90.00
#
_symmetry.space_group_name_H-M   'P 1'
#
loop_
_entity.id
_entity.type
_entity.pdbx_description
1 polymer ?
#
loop_
_entity_poly.entity_id
_entity_poly.type
_entity_poly.pdbx_seq_one_letter_code
_entity_poly.pdbx_strand_id
1 'polypeptide(L)'
;MKNLYLLAILFLLLFFIGALCLQKREEAVIRKPYTVISIDQLKNMLSTSHVSISPASIDLENNQLHVNIPLSFSPNLYRQMADVEHFGMKIDLPQDIYALSTLKEASIPITAQNIRYTDKHFLEVSFIVPLNRTSFTSKEFTNLMQKDLKLHLSFTNAKNKPIASFRDIETEFISKQKAERSNSFRLFKNF
;
A
#
# COMPACT_ATOMS: atom_id res chain seq x y z
N MET A 1 64.24 2.58 33.55
CA MET A 1 62.76 2.53 33.72
C MET A 1 62.21 3.84 34.29
N LYS A 2 62.44 5.00 33.64
CA LYS A 2 61.98 6.31 34.16
C LYS A 2 60.78 6.91 33.42
N ASN A 3 60.33 6.34 32.32
CA ASN A 3 59.22 6.91 31.53
C ASN A 3 57.97 6.02 31.51
N LEU A 4 57.97 4.91 32.26
CA LEU A 4 56.87 3.95 32.30
C LEU A 4 55.61 4.58 32.93
N TYR A 5 55.79 5.45 33.93
CA TYR A 5 54.68 6.16 34.58
C TYR A 5 54.01 7.17 33.64
N LEU A 6 54.78 7.82 32.76
CA LEU A 6 54.26 8.73 31.75
C LEU A 6 53.39 8.00 30.73
N LEU A 7 53.79 6.78 30.36
CA LEU A 7 53.05 5.93 29.44
C LEU A 7 51.74 5.43 30.07
N ALA A 8 51.76 5.10 31.37
CA ALA A 8 50.57 4.73 32.12
C ALA A 8 49.56 5.89 32.24
N ILE A 9 50.04 7.11 32.50
CA ILE A 9 49.20 8.32 32.57
C ILE A 9 48.57 8.62 31.21
N LEU A 10 49.34 8.47 30.12
CA LEU A 10 48.83 8.68 28.75
C LEU A 10 47.71 7.67 28.41
N PHE A 11 47.88 6.39 28.77
CA PHE A 11 46.87 5.36 28.55
C PHE A 11 45.58 5.65 29.34
N LEU A 12 45.71 6.13 30.58
CA LEU A 12 44.58 6.45 31.44
C LEU A 12 43.78 7.66 30.90
N LEU A 13 44.49 8.65 30.36
CA LEU A 13 43.89 9.80 29.65
C LEU A 13 43.14 9.38 28.38
N LEU A 14 43.75 8.55 27.54
CA LEU A 14 43.11 8.03 26.33
C LEU A 14 41.87 7.19 26.65
N PHE A 15 41.91 6.40 27.72
CA PHE A 15 40.77 5.63 28.19
C PHE A 15 39.62 6.54 28.65
N PHE A 16 39.92 7.60 29.41
CA PHE A 16 38.91 8.59 29.83
C PHE A 16 38.28 9.36 28.66
N ILE A 17 39.10 9.77 27.68
CA ILE A 17 38.60 10.44 26.46
C ILE A 17 37.74 9.47 25.64
N GLY A 18 38.17 8.20 25.51
CA GLY A 18 37.39 7.15 24.85
C GLY A 18 36.04 6.90 25.54
N ALA A 19 36.03 6.84 26.86
CA ALA A 19 34.81 6.69 27.66
C ALA A 19 33.87 7.90 27.51
N LEU A 20 34.39 9.12 27.53
CA LEU A 20 33.61 10.35 27.28
C LEU A 20 33.07 10.42 25.84
N CYS A 21 33.85 9.97 24.85
CA CYS A 21 33.41 9.88 23.46
C CYS A 21 32.32 8.82 23.25
N LEU A 22 32.38 7.69 23.97
CA LEU A 22 31.33 6.67 23.96
C LEU A 22 30.07 7.16 24.68
N GLN A 23 30.21 7.88 25.80
CA GLN A 23 29.09 8.43 26.56
C GLN A 23 28.37 9.56 25.78
N LYS A 24 29.08 10.32 24.95
CA LYS A 24 28.48 11.32 24.05
C LYS A 24 27.71 10.71 22.86
N ARG A 25 27.82 9.40 22.64
CA ARG A 25 27.20 8.68 21.52
C ARG A 25 25.91 7.95 21.87
N GLU A 26 25.45 8.04 23.12
CA GLU A 26 24.01 8.05 23.38
C GLU A 26 23.50 9.44 23.03
N GLU A 27 23.50 9.75 21.73
CA GLU A 27 22.44 10.61 21.22
C GLU A 27 21.17 9.87 21.61
N ALA A 28 20.52 10.33 22.68
CA ALA A 28 19.13 10.05 22.90
C ALA A 28 18.50 10.24 21.53
N VAL A 29 18.02 9.14 20.95
CA VAL A 29 17.19 9.21 19.75
C VAL A 29 16.00 10.02 20.23
N ILE A 30 16.09 11.34 20.07
CA ILE A 30 14.98 12.25 20.26
C ILE A 30 14.06 11.83 19.13
N ARG A 31 13.22 10.81 19.40
CA ARG A 31 12.07 10.51 18.59
C ARG A 31 11.33 11.84 18.57
N LYS A 32 11.46 12.56 17.45
CA LYS A 32 10.71 13.80 17.24
C LYS A 32 9.28 13.46 17.63
N PRO A 33 8.65 14.22 18.54
CA PRO A 33 7.27 13.93 18.91
C PRO A 33 6.47 13.90 17.61
N TYR A 34 5.91 12.73 17.30
CA TYR A 34 5.11 12.55 16.09
C TYR A 34 4.04 13.65 16.09
N THR A 35 3.98 14.43 15.02
CA THR A 35 2.94 15.43 14.85
C THR A 35 1.60 14.72 14.87
N VAL A 36 0.82 14.93 15.92
CA VAL A 36 -0.54 14.39 16.03
C VAL A 36 -1.42 15.15 15.03
N ILE A 37 -1.56 14.60 13.83
CA ILE A 37 -2.46 15.14 12.81
C ILE A 37 -3.90 14.81 13.25
N SER A 38 -4.78 15.81 13.33
CA SER A 38 -6.17 15.58 13.71
C SER A 38 -6.94 14.82 12.61
N ILE A 39 -8.02 14.12 12.97
CA ILE A 39 -8.84 13.39 11.99
C ILE A 39 -9.44 14.34 10.94
N ASP A 40 -9.82 15.56 11.34
CA ASP A 40 -10.35 16.58 10.42
C ASP A 40 -9.27 17.07 9.46
N GLN A 41 -8.02 17.21 9.92
CA GLN A 41 -6.89 17.52 9.06
C GLN A 41 -6.62 16.37 8.08
N LEU A 42 -6.61 15.11 8.53
CA LEU A 42 -6.45 13.93 7.67
C LEU A 42 -7.56 13.85 6.62
N LYS A 43 -8.81 14.13 7.00
CA LYS A 43 -9.95 14.15 6.08
C LYS A 43 -9.78 15.21 4.98
N ASN A 44 -9.35 16.41 5.34
CA ASN A 44 -9.07 17.48 4.38
C ASN A 44 -7.88 17.14 3.46
N MET A 45 -6.84 16.49 4.02
CA MET A 45 -5.65 16.07 3.28
C MET A 45 -5.94 14.95 2.28
N LEU A 46 -6.82 14.01 2.64
CA LEU A 46 -7.27 12.91 1.77
C LEU A 46 -8.41 13.32 0.82
N SER A 47 -8.62 14.62 0.61
CA SER A 47 -9.56 15.09 -0.41
C SER A 47 -9.12 14.68 -1.83
N THR A 48 -10.09 14.58 -2.74
CA THR A 48 -9.88 14.11 -4.12
C THR A 48 -8.86 14.92 -4.92
N SER A 49 -8.50 16.13 -4.48
CA SER A 49 -7.45 16.96 -5.10
C SER A 49 -6.01 16.49 -4.79
N HIS A 50 -5.82 15.59 -3.82
CA HIS A 50 -4.50 15.16 -3.37
C HIS A 50 -4.23 13.67 -3.51
N VAL A 51 -5.25 12.90 -3.93
CA VAL A 51 -5.17 11.47 -4.20
C VAL A 51 -5.64 11.25 -5.63
N SER A 52 -4.79 10.68 -6.46
CA SER A 52 -5.15 10.23 -7.80
C SER A 52 -5.20 8.70 -7.81
N ILE A 53 -6.31 8.14 -8.28
CA ILE A 53 -6.54 6.70 -8.39
C ILE A 53 -6.68 6.39 -9.88
N SER A 54 -5.87 5.46 -10.36
CA SER A 54 -6.00 4.95 -11.73
C SER A 54 -7.02 3.81 -11.76
N PRO A 55 -7.55 3.44 -12.94
CA PRO A 55 -8.41 2.27 -13.07
C PRO A 55 -7.77 1.03 -12.42
N ALA A 56 -8.58 0.31 -11.64
CA ALA A 56 -8.17 -0.91 -10.98
C ALA A 56 -8.06 -2.04 -12.01
N SER A 57 -6.98 -2.80 -11.95
CA SER A 57 -6.83 -3.99 -12.78
C SER A 57 -7.40 -5.22 -12.09
N ILE A 58 -8.13 -6.04 -12.84
CA ILE A 58 -8.69 -7.31 -12.36
C ILE A 58 -8.21 -8.43 -13.27
N ASP A 59 -7.48 -9.40 -12.71
CA ASP A 59 -7.13 -10.66 -13.38
C ASP A 59 -7.89 -11.82 -12.72
N LEU A 60 -8.28 -12.80 -13.52
CA LEU A 60 -8.97 -13.99 -13.06
C LEU A 60 -8.03 -15.19 -13.20
N GLU A 61 -7.61 -15.75 -12.08
CA GLU A 61 -6.77 -16.95 -12.04
C GLU A 61 -7.36 -17.97 -11.07
N ASN A 62 -7.47 -19.24 -11.47
CA ASN A 62 -7.77 -20.37 -10.58
C ASN A 62 -8.93 -20.12 -9.59
N ASN A 63 -9.99 -19.49 -10.08
CA ASN A 63 -11.19 -19.09 -9.34
C ASN A 63 -11.00 -17.96 -8.32
N GLN A 64 -10.05 -17.07 -8.59
CA GLN A 64 -9.74 -15.93 -7.76
C GLN A 64 -9.67 -14.69 -8.65
N LEU A 65 -10.27 -13.58 -8.19
CA LEU A 65 -10.03 -12.27 -8.78
C LEU A 65 -8.85 -11.65 -8.06
N HIS A 66 -7.77 -11.46 -8.80
CA HIS A 66 -6.61 -10.68 -8.39
C HIS A 66 -6.88 -9.23 -8.77
N VAL A 67 -7.08 -8.38 -7.77
CA VAL A 67 -7.38 -6.96 -7.97
C VAL A 67 -6.17 -6.14 -7.56
N ASN A 68 -5.70 -5.25 -8.43
CA ASN A 68 -4.65 -4.29 -8.13
C ASN A 68 -5.13 -2.86 -8.43
N ILE A 69 -5.08 -2.00 -7.41
CA ILE A 69 -5.50 -0.59 -7.48
C ILE A 69 -4.25 0.29 -7.38
N PRO A 70 -3.85 0.96 -8.47
CA PRO A 70 -2.78 1.94 -8.45
C PRO A 70 -3.31 3.27 -7.92
N LEU A 71 -2.65 3.81 -6.90
CA LEU A 71 -2.96 5.13 -6.36
C LEU A 71 -1.69 5.95 -6.12
N SER A 72 -1.82 7.26 -6.19
CA SER A 72 -0.72 8.18 -5.94
C SER A 72 -1.16 9.30 -5.03
N PHE A 73 -0.26 9.69 -4.15
CA PHE A 73 -0.45 10.84 -3.27
C PHE A 73 0.33 12.03 -3.81
N SER A 74 -0.21 13.23 -3.58
CA SER A 74 0.60 14.44 -3.75
C SER A 74 1.85 14.37 -2.85
N PRO A 75 2.97 15.00 -3.23
CA PRO A 75 4.22 14.95 -2.44
C PRO A 75 4.07 15.44 -0.99
N ASN A 76 3.12 16.35 -0.75
CA ASN A 76 2.82 16.84 0.60
C ASN A 76 2.02 15.79 1.39
N LEU A 77 0.98 15.22 0.79
CA LEU A 77 0.18 14.17 1.42
C LEU A 77 1.03 12.95 1.75
N TYR A 78 1.89 12.49 0.83
CA TYR A 78 2.76 11.34 1.07
C TYR A 78 3.67 11.53 2.29
N ARG A 79 4.32 12.70 2.39
CA ARG A 79 5.17 13.03 3.56
C ARG A 79 4.37 12.98 4.85
N GLN A 80 3.17 13.54 4.85
CA GLN A 80 2.34 13.57 6.05
C GLN A 80 1.75 12.20 6.41
N MET A 81 1.42 11.36 5.42
CA MET A 81 0.92 10.00 5.65
C MET A 81 2.02 9.05 6.15
N ALA A 82 3.27 9.25 5.76
CA ALA A 82 4.42 8.47 6.26
C ALA A 82 4.62 8.64 7.79
N ASP A 83 4.22 9.78 8.34
CA ASP A 83 4.32 10.09 9.77
C ASP A 83 3.07 9.65 10.57
N VAL A 84 2.02 9.13 9.91
CA VAL A 84 0.75 8.75 10.53
C VAL A 84 0.71 7.23 10.71
N GLU A 85 0.95 6.80 11.94
CA GLU A 85 1.15 5.39 12.31
C GLU A 85 -0.16 4.54 12.30
N HIS A 86 -1.35 5.15 12.08
CA HIS A 86 -2.64 4.49 12.38
C HIS A 86 -3.78 4.72 11.36
N PHE A 87 -3.47 4.78 10.07
CA PHE A 87 -4.53 4.73 9.06
C PHE A 87 -4.64 3.33 8.44
N GLY A 88 -5.87 2.84 8.32
CA GLY A 88 -6.20 1.61 7.61
C GLY A 88 -6.75 1.93 6.22
N MET A 89 -6.86 0.90 5.39
CA MET A 89 -7.59 0.95 4.13
C MET A 89 -8.57 -0.20 4.07
N LYS A 90 -9.69 0.01 3.40
CA LYS A 90 -10.75 -0.97 3.23
C LYS A 90 -11.35 -0.84 1.83
N ILE A 91 -11.62 -1.99 1.19
CA ILE A 91 -12.36 -2.05 -0.07
C ILE A 91 -13.76 -2.59 0.20
N ASP A 92 -14.79 -1.87 -0.21
CA ASP A 92 -16.14 -2.41 -0.31
C ASP A 92 -16.37 -2.91 -1.74
N LEU A 93 -16.70 -4.19 -1.85
CA LEU A 93 -16.97 -4.86 -3.11
C LEU A 93 -18.39 -4.54 -3.61
N PRO A 94 -18.57 -4.36 -4.92
CA PRO A 94 -19.88 -4.40 -5.54
C PRO A 94 -20.64 -5.66 -5.18
N GLN A 95 -21.96 -5.55 -5.00
CA GLN A 95 -22.84 -6.67 -4.67
C GLN A 95 -22.69 -7.83 -5.67
N ASP A 96 -22.49 -7.52 -6.95
CA ASP A 96 -22.31 -8.50 -8.02
C ASP A 96 -21.05 -9.35 -7.82
N ILE A 97 -19.94 -8.76 -7.35
CA ILE A 97 -18.71 -9.51 -7.02
C ILE A 97 -18.94 -10.29 -5.73
N TYR A 98 -19.50 -9.65 -4.70
CA TYR A 98 -19.67 -10.25 -3.38
C TYR A 98 -20.56 -11.50 -3.42
N ALA A 99 -21.67 -11.45 -4.16
CA ALA A 99 -22.59 -12.58 -4.31
C ALA A 99 -21.96 -13.82 -4.96
N LEU A 100 -20.90 -13.63 -5.76
CA LEU A 100 -20.15 -14.70 -6.40
C LEU A 100 -18.89 -15.09 -5.61
N SER A 101 -18.57 -14.35 -4.54
CA SER A 101 -17.41 -14.59 -3.70
C SER A 101 -17.71 -15.61 -2.59
N THR A 102 -16.65 -16.16 -2.00
CA THR A 102 -16.74 -16.96 -0.76
C THR A 102 -16.42 -16.13 0.48
N LEU A 103 -16.42 -14.80 0.37
CA LEU A 103 -16.08 -13.91 1.49
C LEU A 103 -17.23 -13.85 2.50
N LYS A 104 -16.86 -13.68 3.79
CA LYS A 104 -17.84 -13.54 4.87
C LYS A 104 -18.47 -12.15 4.94
N GLU A 105 -17.75 -11.15 4.44
CA GLU A 105 -18.17 -9.75 4.44
C GLU A 105 -17.87 -9.16 3.06
N ALA A 106 -18.70 -8.21 2.61
CA ALA A 106 -18.51 -7.49 1.33
C ALA A 106 -17.34 -6.50 1.36
N SER A 107 -16.51 -6.58 2.39
CA SER A 107 -15.71 -5.49 2.90
C SER A 107 -14.35 -6.06 3.32
N ILE A 108 -13.32 -5.75 2.54
CA ILE A 108 -11.99 -6.34 2.72
C ILE A 108 -11.07 -5.31 3.37
N PRO A 109 -10.56 -5.54 4.60
CA PRO A 109 -9.50 -4.73 5.14
C PRO A 109 -8.20 -4.97 4.38
N ILE A 110 -7.54 -3.88 3.96
CA ILE A 110 -6.24 -3.93 3.29
C ILE A 110 -5.16 -3.88 4.35
N THR A 111 -4.54 -5.02 4.59
CA THR A 111 -3.38 -5.16 5.48
C THR A 111 -2.12 -4.57 4.85
N ALA A 112 -1.14 -4.14 5.66
CA ALA A 112 0.10 -3.53 5.17
C ALA A 112 0.86 -4.37 4.12
N GLN A 113 0.83 -5.70 4.23
CA GLN A 113 1.43 -6.63 3.26
C GLN A 113 0.82 -6.57 1.84
N ASN A 114 -0.39 -6.02 1.72
CA ASN A 114 -1.11 -5.85 0.46
C ASN A 114 -0.84 -4.47 -0.17
N ILE A 115 0.01 -3.66 0.46
CA ILE A 115 0.38 -2.32 0.01
C ILE A 115 1.84 -2.37 -0.44
N ARG A 116 2.07 -2.15 -1.72
CA ARG A 116 3.42 -1.95 -2.26
C ARG A 116 3.66 -0.46 -2.45
N TYR A 117 4.69 0.06 -1.80
CA TYR A 117 5.18 1.41 -2.05
C TYR A 117 6.12 1.37 -3.25
N THR A 118 5.82 2.15 -4.28
CA THR A 118 6.68 2.33 -5.46
C THR A 118 7.30 3.73 -5.44
N ASP A 119 8.24 3.99 -6.35
CA ASP A 119 8.96 5.27 -6.40
C ASP A 119 7.99 6.47 -6.52
N LYS A 120 8.40 7.64 -6.01
CA LYS A 120 7.71 8.94 -6.24
C LYS A 120 6.25 9.03 -5.75
N HIS A 121 5.95 8.57 -4.54
CA HIS A 121 4.64 8.74 -3.88
C HIS A 121 3.51 7.87 -4.44
N PHE A 122 3.87 6.80 -5.15
CA PHE A 122 2.92 5.83 -5.68
C PHE A 122 2.77 4.64 -4.73
N LEU A 123 1.55 4.11 -4.68
CA LEU A 123 1.16 2.96 -3.88
C LEU A 123 0.34 2.03 -4.77
N GLU A 124 0.55 0.74 -4.60
CA GLU A 124 -0.26 -0.29 -5.24
C GLU A 124 -0.93 -1.13 -4.16
N VAL A 125 -2.25 -1.24 -4.23
CA VAL A 125 -3.05 -2.03 -3.31
C VAL A 125 -3.52 -3.29 -4.03
N SER A 126 -3.00 -4.43 -3.62
CA SER A 126 -3.30 -5.73 -4.22
C SER A 126 -4.07 -6.64 -3.26
N PHE A 127 -5.19 -7.19 -3.69
CA PHE A 127 -5.96 -8.13 -2.88
C PHE A 127 -6.64 -9.19 -3.75
N ILE A 128 -7.05 -10.27 -3.09
CA ILE A 128 -7.64 -11.44 -3.76
C ILE A 128 -9.07 -11.61 -3.30
N VAL A 129 -9.98 -11.79 -4.26
CA VAL A 129 -11.37 -12.19 -4.00
C VAL A 129 -11.56 -13.63 -4.43
N PRO A 130 -11.66 -14.58 -3.49
CA PRO A 130 -11.97 -15.97 -3.82
C PRO A 130 -13.41 -16.08 -4.31
N LEU A 131 -13.62 -16.73 -5.45
CA LEU A 131 -14.93 -16.95 -6.06
C LEU A 131 -15.45 -18.36 -5.79
N ASN A 132 -16.77 -18.49 -5.69
CA ASN A 132 -17.42 -19.79 -5.53
C ASN A 132 -17.29 -20.61 -6.83
N ARG A 133 -16.81 -21.86 -6.71
CA ARG A 133 -16.52 -22.73 -7.86
C ARG A 133 -17.74 -23.07 -8.71
N THR A 134 -18.94 -23.08 -8.13
CA THR A 134 -20.18 -23.36 -8.87
C THR A 134 -20.64 -22.20 -9.76
N SER A 135 -20.03 -21.01 -9.62
CA SER A 135 -20.45 -19.80 -10.32
C SER A 135 -19.82 -19.64 -11.72
N PHE A 136 -18.77 -20.38 -12.07
CA PHE A 136 -17.97 -20.15 -13.29
C PHE A 136 -18.73 -20.42 -14.60
N THR A 137 -19.74 -21.27 -14.57
CA THR A 137 -20.61 -21.56 -15.72
C THR A 137 -21.92 -20.77 -15.67
N SER A 138 -22.07 -19.87 -14.69
CA SER A 138 -23.31 -19.15 -14.46
C SER A 138 -23.39 -17.89 -15.35
N LYS A 139 -24.61 -17.52 -15.72
CA LYS A 139 -24.88 -16.31 -16.50
C LYS A 139 -24.41 -15.06 -15.76
N GLU A 140 -24.50 -15.09 -14.43
CA GLU A 140 -24.07 -14.04 -13.51
C GLU A 140 -22.56 -13.79 -13.60
N PHE A 141 -21.74 -14.84 -13.72
CA PHE A 141 -20.30 -14.71 -13.92
C PHE A 141 -19.94 -14.11 -15.28
N THR A 142 -20.61 -14.55 -16.36
CA THR A 142 -20.40 -13.97 -17.70
C THR A 142 -20.78 -12.47 -17.72
N ASN A 143 -21.87 -12.12 -17.04
CA ASN A 143 -22.31 -10.73 -16.91
C ASN A 143 -21.32 -9.91 -16.06
N LEU A 144 -20.72 -10.48 -15.02
CA LEU A 144 -19.71 -9.81 -14.21
C LEU A 144 -18.52 -9.37 -15.05
N MET A 145 -18.02 -10.26 -15.92
CA MET A 145 -16.88 -9.99 -16.80
C MET A 145 -17.15 -8.95 -17.90
N GLN A 146 -18.43 -8.63 -18.15
CA GLN A 146 -18.86 -7.66 -19.17
C GLN A 146 -19.31 -6.33 -18.57
N LYS A 147 -19.39 -6.22 -17.24
CA LYS A 147 -19.82 -5.02 -16.53
C LYS A 147 -18.64 -4.13 -16.20
N ASP A 148 -18.88 -2.82 -16.28
CA ASP A 148 -18.03 -1.83 -15.65
C ASP A 148 -18.24 -1.91 -14.12
N LEU A 149 -17.34 -2.62 -13.45
CA LEU A 149 -17.37 -2.73 -12.00
C LEU A 149 -16.79 -1.45 -11.40
N LYS A 150 -17.36 -1.06 -10.25
CA LYS A 150 -17.01 0.17 -9.56
C LYS A 150 -16.65 -0.11 -8.13
N LEU A 151 -15.37 -0.02 -7.80
CA LEU A 151 -14.89 -0.29 -6.45
C LEU A 151 -15.06 0.93 -5.56
N HIS A 152 -15.20 0.68 -4.26
CA HIS A 152 -15.20 1.72 -3.24
C HIS A 152 -14.03 1.50 -2.28
N LEU A 153 -13.08 2.43 -2.28
CA LEU A 153 -11.95 2.46 -1.35
C LEU A 153 -12.24 3.43 -0.21
N SER A 154 -12.02 3.02 1.02
CA SER A 154 -12.11 3.88 2.19
C SER A 154 -10.83 3.83 3.02
N PHE A 155 -10.30 5.00 3.36
CA PHE A 155 -9.27 5.18 4.37
C PHE A 155 -9.93 5.23 5.75
N THR A 156 -9.39 4.51 6.72
CA THR A 156 -9.95 4.41 8.08
C THR A 156 -8.94 4.87 9.13
N ASN A 157 -9.42 5.26 10.31
CA ASN A 157 -8.55 5.51 11.47
C ASN A 157 -8.31 4.22 12.28
N ALA A 158 -7.53 4.32 13.36
CA ALA A 158 -7.29 3.25 14.35
C ALA A 158 -8.56 2.58 14.90
N LYS A 159 -9.70 3.26 14.86
CA LYS A 159 -11.01 2.76 15.33
C LYS A 159 -11.87 2.21 14.17
N ASN A 160 -11.28 1.96 13.01
CA ASN A 160 -11.94 1.53 11.77
C ASN A 160 -13.06 2.46 11.28
N LYS A 161 -13.04 3.75 11.69
CA LYS A 161 -14.00 4.74 11.17
C LYS A 161 -13.48 5.35 9.87
N PRO A 162 -14.33 5.52 8.83
CA PRO A 162 -13.92 6.13 7.58
C PRO A 162 -13.49 7.59 7.78
N ILE A 163 -12.32 7.92 7.27
CA ILE A 163 -11.75 9.27 7.23
C ILE A 163 -11.98 9.88 5.84
N ALA A 164 -11.73 9.10 4.79
CA ALA A 164 -11.94 9.48 3.40
C ALA A 164 -12.39 8.27 2.57
N SER A 165 -13.14 8.55 1.51
CA SER A 165 -13.78 7.53 0.68
C SER A 165 -13.72 7.92 -0.79
N PHE A 166 -13.33 6.98 -1.64
CA PHE A 166 -13.21 7.11 -3.07
C PHE A 166 -14.13 6.08 -3.72
N ARG A 167 -15.24 6.58 -4.27
CA ARG A 167 -16.27 5.78 -4.92
C ARG A 167 -16.02 5.76 -6.42
N ASP A 168 -16.68 4.82 -7.08
CA ASP A 168 -16.71 4.73 -8.53
C ASP A 168 -15.33 4.56 -9.16
N ILE A 169 -14.41 3.86 -8.46
CA ILE A 169 -13.10 3.50 -9.03
C ILE A 169 -13.35 2.52 -10.18
N GLU A 170 -13.05 2.97 -11.39
CA GLU A 170 -13.18 2.19 -12.62
C GLU A 170 -12.32 0.93 -12.55
N THR A 171 -12.78 -0.14 -13.22
CA THR A 171 -12.06 -1.42 -13.27
C THR A 171 -11.83 -1.86 -14.71
N GLU A 172 -10.67 -2.44 -14.97
CA GLU A 172 -10.31 -3.04 -16.25
C GLU A 172 -9.95 -4.51 -16.04
N PHE A 173 -10.64 -5.41 -16.76
CA PHE A 173 -10.29 -6.82 -16.77
C PHE A 173 -9.08 -7.07 -17.67
N ILE A 174 -7.96 -7.48 -17.08
CA ILE A 174 -6.75 -7.85 -17.80
C ILE A 174 -6.85 -9.31 -18.22
N SER A 175 -7.47 -9.56 -19.38
CA SER A 175 -7.48 -10.91 -19.95
C SER A 175 -6.07 -11.33 -20.36
N LYS A 176 -5.56 -12.43 -19.80
CA LYS A 176 -4.34 -13.11 -20.29
C LYS A 176 -4.39 -13.44 -21.79
N GLN A 177 -5.57 -13.49 -22.44
CA GLN A 177 -5.68 -13.71 -23.89
C GLN A 177 -5.20 -12.53 -24.75
N LYS A 178 -5.02 -11.33 -24.18
CA LYS A 178 -4.57 -10.15 -24.95
C LYS A 178 -3.05 -9.98 -24.96
N ALA A 179 -2.32 -10.60 -24.02
CA ALA A 179 -0.86 -10.52 -23.94
C ALA A 179 -0.15 -11.40 -25.00
N GLU A 180 -0.74 -12.52 -25.41
CA GLU A 180 -0.15 -13.39 -26.43
C GLU A 180 -0.35 -12.88 -27.87
N ARG A 181 -1.40 -12.10 -28.14
CA ARG A 181 -1.65 -11.49 -29.47
C ARG A 181 -0.76 -10.27 -29.78
N SER A 182 -0.17 -9.64 -28.77
CA SER A 182 0.75 -8.50 -28.98
C SER A 182 2.19 -8.95 -29.27
N ASN A 183 2.60 -10.11 -28.75
CA ASN A 183 3.95 -10.64 -28.96
C ASN A 183 4.10 -11.48 -30.23
N SER A 184 3.02 -12.01 -30.81
CA SER A 184 3.08 -12.72 -32.10
C SER A 184 3.16 -11.78 -33.31
N PHE A 185 2.73 -10.52 -33.21
CA PHE A 185 2.81 -9.54 -34.30
C PHE A 185 4.15 -8.79 -34.40
N ARG A 186 5.05 -8.95 -33.42
CA ARG A 186 6.40 -8.36 -33.47
C ARG A 186 7.49 -9.29 -34.02
N LEU A 187 7.17 -10.55 -34.33
CA LEU A 187 8.15 -11.52 -34.86
C LEU A 187 8.11 -11.73 -36.38
N PHE A 188 7.24 -11.04 -37.12
CA PHE A 188 7.14 -11.19 -38.59
C PHE A 188 7.44 -9.91 -39.39
N LYS A 189 8.33 -9.03 -38.90
CA LYS A 189 8.74 -7.82 -39.65
C LYS A 189 10.23 -7.71 -39.97
N ASN A 190 11.02 -8.77 -39.78
CA ASN A 190 12.43 -8.82 -40.19
C ASN A 190 12.75 -10.07 -41.03
N PHE A 191 11.97 -10.30 -42.10
CA PHE A 191 12.42 -11.05 -43.27
C PHE A 191 12.14 -10.21 -44.51
#